data_AF-A0A965VWV4-F1
#
_entry.id   AF-A0A965VWV4-F1
#
_cell.length_a   1.000
_cell.length_b   1.000
_cell.length_c   1.000
_cell.angle_alpha   90.00
_cell.angle_beta   90.00
_cell.angle_gamma   90.00
#
_symmetry.space_group_name_H-M   'P 1'
#
loop_
_entity.id
_entity.type
_entity.pdbx_description
1 polymer ?
#
loop_
_entity_poly.entity_id
_entity_poly.type
_entity_poly.pdbx_seq_one_letter_code
_entity_poly.pdbx_strand_id
1 'polypeptide(L)' 'MLEFKNPIPVIVEANKEGYAIYVASGGTFENDIWCVVLCEGGIVRHYRSDQIRIHRNETLDLKK' A
#
# COMPACT_ATOMS: atom_id res chain seq x y z
N MET A 1 0.84 -16.83 3.16
CA MET A 1 0.53 -15.40 2.94
C MET A 1 0.78 -14.71 4.26
N LEU A 2 1.76 -13.79 4.33
CA LEU A 2 2.14 -13.11 5.56
C LEU A 2 1.43 -11.74 5.57
N GLU A 3 0.50 -11.57 6.49
CA GLU A 3 -0.11 -10.27 6.78
C GLU A 3 0.87 -9.36 7.52
N PHE A 4 0.71 -8.05 7.34
CA PHE A 4 1.52 -7.08 8.07
C PHE A 4 1.05 -7.02 9.52
N LYS A 5 1.98 -7.21 10.47
CA LYS A 5 1.70 -6.98 11.91
C LYS A 5 1.36 -5.51 12.20
N ASN A 6 1.92 -4.60 11.42
CA ASN A 6 1.64 -3.18 11.45
C ASN A 6 1.25 -2.76 10.03
N PRO A 7 -0.04 -2.49 9.75
CA PRO A 7 -0.49 -2.05 8.44
C PRO A 7 0.25 -0.79 7.99
N ILE A 8 0.57 -0.70 6.70
CA ILE A 8 1.36 0.39 6.13
C ILE A 8 0.41 1.47 5.60
N PRO A 9 0.52 2.74 6.04
CA PRO A 9 -0.32 3.80 5.50
C PRO A 9 0.01 4.07 4.03
N VAL A 10 -1.02 4.14 3.19
CA VAL A 10 -0.92 4.34 1.74
C VAL A 10 -1.96 5.34 1.24
N ILE A 11 -1.64 6.01 0.14
CA ILE A 11 -2.54 6.86 -0.63
C ILE A 11 -2.84 6.14 -1.95
N VAL A 12 -4.12 6.05 -2.31
CA VAL A 12 -4.61 5.39 -3.53
C VAL A 12 -5.33 6.38 -4.46
N GLU A 13 -6.20 5.89 -5.35
CA GLU A 13 -6.87 6.72 -6.35
C GLU A 13 -7.59 7.93 -5.72
N ALA A 14 -7.61 9.05 -6.44
CA ALA A 14 -8.25 10.29 -5.99
C ALA A 14 -7.76 10.81 -4.62
N ASN A 15 -6.51 10.50 -4.23
CA ASN A 15 -5.91 10.87 -2.94
C ASN A 15 -6.65 10.29 -1.72
N LYS A 16 -7.32 9.14 -1.87
CA LYS A 16 -7.92 8.45 -0.74
C LYS A 16 -6.85 7.83 0.14
N GLU A 17 -7.10 7.90 1.44
CA GLU A 17 -6.25 7.33 2.48
C GLU A 17 -6.64 5.90 2.79
N GLY A 18 -5.66 5.05 3.07
CA GLY A 18 -5.88 3.67 3.47
C GLY A 18 -4.68 3.02 4.12
N TYR A 19 -4.84 1.77 4.51
CA TYR A 19 -3.78 0.95 5.09
C TYR A 19 -3.62 -0.33 4.30
N ALA A 20 -2.41 -0.58 3.80
CA ALA A 20 -2.06 -1.87 3.23
C ALA A 20 -1.95 -2.91 4.35
N ILE A 21 -2.60 -4.07 4.18
CA ILE A 21 -2.67 -5.15 5.16
C ILE A 21 -1.88 -6.40 4.74
N TYR A 22 -1.69 -6.63 3.45
CA TYR A 22 -0.72 -7.59 2.91
C TYR A 22 -0.31 -7.22 1.49
N VAL A 23 0.79 -7.84 1.05
CA VAL A 23 1.25 -7.83 -0.34
C VAL A 23 1.48 -9.27 -0.82
N ALA A 24 1.07 -9.55 -2.06
CA ALA A 24 1.36 -10.78 -2.76
C ALA A 24 2.25 -10.49 -3.97
N SER A 25 3.34 -11.25 -4.11
CA SER A 25 4.32 -10.99 -5.17
C SER A 25 3.73 -11.26 -6.56
N GLY A 26 3.95 -10.33 -7.48
CA GLY A 26 3.66 -10.50 -8.91
C GLY A 26 4.74 -11.26 -9.68
N GLY A 27 5.90 -11.49 -9.04
CA GLY A 27 7.11 -12.02 -9.67
C GLY A 27 8.12 -10.93 -10.04
N THR A 28 9.21 -11.33 -10.69
CA THR A 28 10.30 -10.42 -11.04
C THR A 28 9.86 -9.42 -12.12
N PHE A 29 10.09 -8.13 -11.89
CA PHE A 29 9.75 -7.03 -12.80
C PHE A 29 8.27 -6.78 -13.04
N GLU A 30 7.39 -7.37 -12.23
CA GLU A 30 5.95 -7.19 -12.31
C GLU A 30 5.42 -6.35 -11.14
N ASN A 31 4.22 -5.80 -11.32
CA ASN A 31 3.53 -5.16 -10.21
C ASN A 31 3.04 -6.20 -9.20
N ASP A 32 3.33 -5.96 -7.92
CA ASP A 32 2.77 -6.75 -6.83
C ASP A 32 1.31 -6.38 -6.58
N ILE A 33 0.58 -7.27 -5.91
CA ILE A 33 -0.81 -7.07 -5.52
C ILE A 33 -0.87 -6.69 -4.04
N TRP A 34 -1.36 -5.50 -3.77
CA TRP A 34 -1.53 -4.91 -2.45
C TRP A 34 -2.99 -4.98 -2.04
N CYS A 35 -3.26 -5.51 -0.85
CA CYS A 35 -4.58 -5.44 -0.25
C CYS A 35 -4.63 -4.24 0.69
N VAL A 36 -5.55 -3.31 0.43
CA VAL A 36 -5.68 -2.04 1.14
C VAL A 36 -7.09 -1.92 1.70
N VAL A 37 -7.20 -1.54 2.98
CA VAL A 37 -8.44 -1.07 3.59
C VAL A 37 -8.49 0.45 3.50
N LEU A 38 -9.54 0.99 2.88
CA LEU A 38 -9.76 2.43 2.80
C LEU A 38 -10.27 2.98 4.12
N CYS A 39 -9.73 4.13 4.54
CA CYS A 39 -10.19 4.82 5.74
C CYS A 39 -11.66 5.24 5.61
N GLU A 40 -12.07 5.64 4.40
CA GLU A 40 -13.46 5.97 4.11
C GLU A 40 -14.27 4.70 3.82
N GLY A 41 -15.26 4.43 4.67
CA GLY A 41 -16.20 3.31 4.50
C GLY A 41 -15.65 1.92 4.82
N GLY A 42 -14.37 1.79 5.16
CA GLY A 42 -13.76 0.50 5.54
C GLY A 42 -13.68 -0.50 4.39
N ILE A 43 -13.74 -0.02 3.14
CA ILE A 43 -13.79 -0.88 1.95
C ILE A 43 -12.41 -1.50 1.73
N VAL A 44 -12.37 -2.82 1.54
CA VAL A 44 -11.14 -3.55 1.20
C VAL A 44 -11.05 -3.74 -0.31
N ARG A 45 -9.90 -3.38 -0.90
CA ARG A 45 -9.64 -3.50 -2.34
C ARG A 45 -8.21 -3.93 -2.62
N HIS A 46 -8.03 -4.54 -3.79
CA HIS A 46 -6.72 -4.83 -4.34
C HIS A 46 -6.24 -3.70 -5.25
N TYR A 47 -4.96 -3.40 -5.14
CA TYR A 47 -4.26 -2.43 -5.96
C TYR A 47 -2.95 -3.04 -6.45
N ARG A 48 -2.50 -2.62 -7.62
CA ARG A 48 -1.14 -2.90 -8.09
C ARG A 48 -0.14 -1.91 -7.51
N SER A 49 1.15 -2.26 -7.52
CA SER A 49 2.23 -1.37 -7.08
C SER A 49 2.22 0.01 -7.77
N ASP A 50 1.83 0.10 -9.05
CA ASP A 50 1.70 1.36 -9.80
C ASP A 50 0.51 2.23 -9.38
N GLN A 51 -0.43 1.69 -8.59
CA GLN A 51 -1.67 2.35 -8.21
C GLN A 51 -1.66 2.85 -6.76
N ILE A 52 -0.62 2.55 -5.99
CA ILE A 52 -0.49 3.00 -4.60
C ILE A 52 0.71 3.91 -4.43
N ARG A 53 0.65 4.78 -3.42
CA ARG A 53 1.81 5.51 -2.92
C ARG A 53 1.91 5.28 -1.43
N ILE A 54 3.04 4.79 -0.96
CA ILE A 54 3.30 4.72 0.49
C ILE A 54 3.48 6.15 1.00
N HIS A 55 2.91 6.45 2.16
CA HIS A 55 3.14 7.75 2.80
C HIS A 55 4.62 8.03 2.93
N ARG A 56 5.00 9.29 2.74
CA ARG A 56 6.41 9.67 2.82
C ARG A 56 6.93 9.30 4.21
N ASN A 57 7.77 8.30 4.26
CA ASN A 57 8.51 7.93 5.45
C ASN A 57 9.88 8.59 5.33
N GLU A 58 10.26 9.44 6.29
CA GLU A 58 11.62 9.99 6.39
C GLU A 58 12.60 8.93 6.92
N THR A 59 12.51 7.72 6.37
CA THR A 59 13.42 6.61 6.66
C THR A 59 14.67 6.70 5.81
N LEU A 60 15.77 6.18 6.36
CA LEU A 60 17.10 6.15 5.73
C LEU A 60 17.70 7.54 5.45
N ASP A 61 17.29 8.56 6.21
CA ASP A 61 17.78 9.93 6.09
C ASP A 61 17.63 10.54 4.67
N LEU A 62 16.75 9.96 3.85
CA LEU A 62 16.48 10.43 2.49
C LEU A 62 15.69 11.73 2.53
N LYS A 63 16.42 12.85 2.49
CA LYS A 63 15.87 14.19 2.29
C LYS A 63 15.70 14.47 0.79
N LYS A 64 14.63 15.20 0.47
CA LYS A 64 14.29 15.60 -0.89
C LYS A 64 15.33 16.57 -1.45
#